data_AF-X1VT79-F1
#
_entry.id   AF-X1VT79-F1
#
_cell.length_a   1.000
_cell.length_b   1.000
_cell.length_c   1.000
_cell.angle_alpha   90.00
_cell.angle_beta   90.00
_cell.angle_gamma   90.00
#
_symmetry.space_group_name_H-M   'P 1'
#
loop_
_entity.id
_entity.type
_entity.pdbx_description
1 polymer ?
#
loop_
_entity_poly.entity_id
_entity_poly.type
_entity_poly.pdbx_seq_one_letter_code
_entity_poly.pdbx_strand_id
1 'polypeptide(L)'
;ETRSTLDALGGQLQDGIKDINKQLEPIINANSRAMGAISSLSDDTKMDKALERRIGQDMMGQNEDVLEMIRMAFPKVAEYIDEHPEAITKLLPRLNTLISDPEARKRLNLDFSNTKSDISRIWRDQ
;
A
#
# COMPACT_ATOMS: atom_id res chain seq x y z
N GLU A 1 -13.08 -45.09 -52.96
CA GLU A 1 -12.12 -43.98 -52.92
C GLU A 1 -12.51 -42.92 -51.89
N THR A 2 -13.65 -42.24 -52.06
CA THR A 2 -14.12 -41.15 -51.17
C THR A 2 -14.16 -41.50 -49.67
N ARG A 3 -14.61 -42.71 -49.31
CA ARG A 3 -14.70 -43.17 -47.91
C ARG A 3 -13.32 -43.35 -47.27
N SER A 4 -12.35 -43.90 -48.01
CA SER A 4 -10.97 -44.06 -47.55
C SER A 4 -10.28 -42.71 -47.35
N THR A 5 -10.58 -41.73 -48.20
CA THR A 5 -10.08 -40.36 -48.04
C THR A 5 -10.68 -39.67 -46.82
N LEU A 6 -11.98 -39.88 -46.56
CA LEU A 6 -12.67 -39.37 -45.37
C LEU A 6 -12.09 -39.96 -44.08
N ASP A 7 -11.83 -41.26 -44.05
CA ASP A 7 -11.23 -41.92 -42.88
C ASP A 7 -9.81 -41.41 -42.60
N ALA A 8 -9.01 -41.19 -43.66
CA ALA A 8 -7.65 -40.63 -43.54
C ALA A 8 -7.68 -39.17 -43.03
N LEU A 9 -8.59 -38.34 -43.54
CA LEU A 9 -8.78 -36.96 -43.06
C LEU A 9 -9.25 -36.92 -41.60
N GLY A 10 -10.15 -37.84 -41.21
CA GLY A 10 -10.60 -38.01 -39.84
C GLY A 10 -9.44 -38.33 -38.89
N GLY A 11 -8.55 -39.24 -39.28
CA GLY A 11 -7.34 -39.57 -38.53
C GLY A 11 -6.39 -38.38 -38.37
N GLN A 12 -6.11 -37.67 -39.46
CA GLN A 12 -5.25 -36.48 -39.43
C GLN A 12 -5.81 -35.36 -38.54
N LEU A 13 -7.13 -35.14 -38.58
CA LEU A 13 -7.78 -34.15 -37.72
C LEU A 13 -7.65 -34.54 -36.24
N GLN A 14 -7.86 -35.82 -35.92
CA GLN A 14 -7.77 -36.31 -34.55
C GLN A 14 -6.34 -36.21 -34.00
N ASP A 15 -5.33 -36.51 -34.82
CA ASP A 15 -3.93 -36.33 -34.47
C ASP A 15 -3.57 -34.85 -34.30
N GLY A 16 -4.06 -33.99 -35.18
CA GLY A 16 -3.88 -32.54 -35.07
C GLY A 16 -4.47 -31.96 -33.78
N ILE A 17 -5.69 -32.38 -33.41
CA ILE A 17 -6.33 -31.98 -32.15
C ILE A 17 -5.52 -32.46 -30.95
N LYS A 18 -4.99 -33.68 -31.00
CA LYS A 18 -4.19 -34.25 -29.92
C LYS A 18 -2.86 -33.50 -29.75
N ASP A 19 -2.23 -33.12 -30.85
CA ASP A 19 -0.99 -32.34 -30.82
C ASP A 19 -1.22 -30.92 -30.30
N ILE A 20 -2.30 -30.25 -30.74
CA ILE A 20 -2.71 -28.94 -30.20
C ILE A 20 -2.92 -29.02 -28.69
N ASN A 21 -3.63 -30.03 -28.20
CA ASN A 21 -3.85 -30.20 -26.75
C ASN A 21 -2.54 -30.38 -25.99
N LYS A 22 -1.59 -31.14 -26.55
CA LYS A 22 -0.25 -31.32 -25.97
C LYS A 22 0.56 -30.02 -25.95
N GLN A 23 0.42 -29.20 -26.99
CA GLN A 23 1.07 -27.88 -27.06
C GLN A 23 0.42 -26.86 -26.12
N LEU A 24 -0.88 -26.97 -25.84
CA LEU A 24 -1.60 -26.09 -24.89
C LEU A 24 -1.30 -26.42 -23.43
N GLU A 25 -0.97 -27.67 -23.10
CA GLU A 25 -0.66 -28.11 -21.75
C GLU A 25 0.40 -27.26 -21.01
N PRO A 26 1.57 -26.94 -21.61
CA PRO A 26 2.54 -26.04 -20.96
C PRO A 26 2.00 -24.61 -20.76
N ILE A 27 1.15 -24.11 -21.66
CA ILE A 27 0.54 -22.77 -21.55
C ILE A 27 -0.46 -22.75 -20.39
N ILE A 28 -1.30 -23.76 -20.28
CA ILE A 28 -2.25 -23.92 -19.17
C ILE A 28 -1.50 -24.01 -17.84
N ASN A 29 -0.45 -24.81 -17.77
CA ASN A 29 0.37 -24.95 -16.58
C ASN A 29 1.08 -23.64 -16.19
N ALA A 30 1.60 -22.90 -17.16
CA ALA A 30 2.20 -21.58 -16.92
C ALA A 30 1.17 -20.57 -16.39
N ASN A 31 -0.04 -20.57 -16.96
CA ASN A 31 -1.11 -19.68 -16.53
C ASN A 31 -1.57 -19.98 -15.09
N SER A 32 -1.77 -21.26 -14.75
CA SER A 32 -2.10 -21.68 -13.39
C SER A 32 -1.05 -21.25 -12.36
N ARG A 33 0.25 -21.35 -12.71
CA ARG A 33 1.35 -20.87 -11.84
C ARG A 33 1.33 -19.36 -11.67
N ALA A 34 1.12 -18.63 -12.76
CA ALA A 34 1.03 -17.17 -12.73
C ALA A 34 -0.16 -16.70 -11.89
N MET A 35 -1.33 -17.33 -12.03
CA MET A 35 -2.51 -17.04 -11.21
C MET A 35 -2.26 -17.33 -9.72
N GLY A 36 -1.58 -18.43 -9.39
CA GLY A 36 -1.18 -18.73 -8.01
C GLY A 36 -0.28 -17.65 -7.41
N ALA A 37 0.72 -17.19 -8.16
CA ALA A 37 1.60 -16.10 -7.74
C ALA A 37 0.88 -14.74 -7.61
N ILE A 38 -0.06 -14.44 -8.53
CA ILE A 38 -0.89 -13.23 -8.45
C ILE A 38 -1.80 -13.27 -7.22
N SER A 39 -2.37 -14.44 -6.90
CA SER A 39 -3.20 -14.62 -5.71
C SER A 39 -2.38 -14.39 -4.43
N SER A 40 -1.19 -15.00 -4.33
CA SER A 40 -0.34 -14.82 -3.14
C SER A 40 0.12 -13.37 -2.98
N LEU A 41 0.52 -12.71 -4.09
CA LEU A 41 0.88 -11.29 -4.07
C LEU A 41 -0.31 -10.40 -3.69
N SER A 42 -1.53 -10.75 -4.13
CA SER A 42 -2.73 -10.01 -3.74
C SER A 42 -3.03 -10.14 -2.25
N ASP A 43 -2.73 -11.27 -1.62
CA ASP A 43 -2.97 -11.48 -0.20
C ASP A 43 -1.88 -10.82 0.65
N ASP A 44 -0.62 -10.90 0.23
CA ASP A 44 0.49 -10.18 0.86
C ASP A 44 0.26 -8.66 0.83
N THR A 45 -0.14 -8.11 -0.32
CA THR A 45 -0.43 -6.67 -0.43
C THR A 45 -1.65 -6.21 0.38
N LYS A 46 -2.66 -7.07 0.58
CA LYS A 46 -3.78 -6.76 1.48
C LYS A 46 -3.31 -6.80 2.94
N MET A 47 -2.48 -7.76 3.30
CA MET A 47 -1.90 -7.88 4.64
C MET A 47 -1.00 -6.69 4.96
N ASP A 48 -0.13 -6.30 4.04
CA ASP A 48 0.76 -5.13 4.17
C ASP A 48 -0.04 -3.85 4.36
N LYS A 49 -1.08 -3.61 3.54
CA LYS A 49 -1.97 -2.45 3.71
C LYS A 49 -2.70 -2.47 5.04
N ALA A 50 -3.15 -3.63 5.52
CA ALA A 50 -3.80 -3.77 6.81
C ALA A 50 -2.83 -3.47 7.97
N LEU A 51 -1.57 -3.93 7.85
CA LEU A 51 -0.51 -3.63 8.81
C LEU A 51 -0.17 -2.14 8.81
N GLU A 52 0.05 -1.51 7.65
CA GLU A 52 0.32 -0.07 7.54
C GLU A 52 -0.81 0.77 8.14
N ARG A 53 -2.08 0.39 7.86
CA ARG A 53 -3.24 1.08 8.43
C ARG A 53 -3.29 0.94 9.96
N ARG A 54 -3.01 -0.25 10.49
CA ARG A 54 -2.99 -0.50 11.94
C ARG A 54 -1.84 0.24 12.63
N ILE A 55 -0.64 0.21 12.08
CA ILE A 55 0.51 1.00 12.58
C ILE A 55 0.16 2.49 12.56
N GLY A 56 -0.47 2.97 11.48
CA GLY A 56 -0.97 4.33 11.39
C GLY A 56 -1.92 4.68 12.54
N GLN A 57 -2.93 3.84 12.81
CA GLN A 57 -3.86 4.04 13.91
C GLN A 57 -3.17 4.01 15.29
N ASP A 58 -2.24 3.08 15.50
CA ASP A 58 -1.48 3.01 16.76
C ASP A 58 -0.61 4.27 16.95
N MET A 59 0.03 4.77 15.89
CA MET A 59 0.79 6.01 15.92
C MET A 59 -0.11 7.24 16.15
N MET A 60 -1.31 7.25 15.59
CA MET A 60 -2.30 8.31 15.88
C MET A 60 -2.67 8.33 17.36
N GLY A 61 -2.97 7.16 17.94
CA GLY A 61 -3.29 7.04 19.36
C GLY A 61 -2.13 7.43 20.29
N GLN A 62 -0.88 7.17 19.87
CA GLN A 62 0.32 7.57 20.63
C GLN A 62 0.65 9.07 20.54
N ASN A 63 0.19 9.75 19.49
CA ASN A 63 0.54 11.16 19.19
C ASN A 63 -0.72 12.02 19.05
N GLU A 64 -1.72 11.79 19.91
CA GLU A 64 -3.02 12.46 19.89
C GLU A 64 -2.89 13.99 20.04
N ASP A 65 -1.94 14.42 20.87
CA ASP A 65 -1.56 15.82 21.09
C ASP A 65 -1.00 16.49 19.82
N VAL A 66 -0.11 15.79 19.11
CA VAL A 66 0.45 16.27 17.84
C VAL A 66 -0.63 16.34 16.77
N LEU A 67 -1.54 15.37 16.74
CA LEU A 67 -2.68 15.35 15.82
C LEU A 67 -3.65 16.49 16.08
N GLU A 68 -3.91 16.83 17.34
CA GLU A 68 -4.74 17.97 17.70
C GLU A 68 -4.11 19.28 17.21
N MET A 69 -2.78 19.43 17.35
CA MET A 69 -2.06 20.56 16.76
C MET A 69 -2.16 20.59 15.22
N ILE A 70 -2.05 19.44 14.55
CA ILE A 70 -2.23 19.35 13.09
C ILE A 70 -3.66 19.72 12.70
N ARG A 71 -4.68 19.30 13.46
CA ARG A 71 -6.08 19.70 13.23
C ARG A 71 -6.24 21.23 13.33
N MET A 72 -5.59 21.86 14.30
CA MET A 72 -5.67 23.30 14.50
C MET A 72 -4.91 24.11 13.43
N ALA A 73 -3.71 23.65 13.05
CA ALA A 73 -2.84 24.38 12.11
C ALA A 73 -3.11 24.03 10.63
N PHE A 74 -3.50 22.78 10.35
CA PHE A 74 -3.64 22.22 9.01
C PHE A 74 -4.87 21.29 8.92
N PRO A 75 -6.11 21.82 8.99
CA PRO A 75 -7.33 21.00 9.08
C PRO A 75 -7.49 19.99 7.92
N LYS A 76 -7.12 20.37 6.69
CA LYS A 76 -7.16 19.44 5.53
C LYS A 76 -6.17 18.28 5.64
N VAL A 77 -5.04 18.49 6.31
CA VAL A 77 -4.05 17.44 6.53
C VAL A 77 -4.58 16.47 7.60
N ALA A 78 -5.26 16.98 8.61
CA ALA A 78 -5.90 16.14 9.61
C ALA A 78 -7.06 15.30 9.03
N GLU A 79 -7.94 15.89 8.21
CA GLU A 79 -8.99 15.14 7.50
C GLU A 79 -8.39 14.01 6.66
N TYR A 80 -7.31 14.29 5.93
CA TYR A 80 -6.62 13.29 5.13
C TYR A 80 -6.00 12.17 5.99
N ILE A 81 -5.43 12.49 7.17
CA ILE A 81 -4.88 11.48 8.08
C ILE A 81 -5.99 10.62 8.71
N ASP A 82 -7.14 11.21 9.02
CA ASP A 82 -8.30 10.46 9.54
C ASP A 82 -8.83 9.44 8.51
N GLU A 83 -8.83 9.80 7.22
CA GLU A 83 -9.18 8.88 6.12
C GLU A 83 -8.07 7.84 5.85
N HIS A 84 -6.81 8.27 5.92
CA HIS A 84 -5.59 7.52 5.63
C HIS A 84 -4.61 7.52 6.80
N PRO A 85 -4.86 6.72 7.85
CA PRO A 85 -4.03 6.69 9.06
C PRO A 85 -2.59 6.28 8.73
N GLU A 86 -2.35 5.47 7.70
CA GLU A 86 -1.03 5.10 7.22
C GLU A 86 -0.16 6.31 6.83
N ALA A 87 -0.76 7.45 6.44
CA ALA A 87 -0.02 8.66 6.07
C ALA A 87 0.77 9.24 7.25
N ILE A 88 0.31 9.01 8.48
CA ILE A 88 0.95 9.57 9.67
C ILE A 88 2.37 9.04 9.87
N THR A 89 2.62 7.79 9.47
CA THR A 89 3.93 7.13 9.55
C THR A 89 5.02 7.89 8.79
N LYS A 90 4.64 8.56 7.69
CA LYS A 90 5.54 9.36 6.84
C LYS A 90 5.55 10.83 7.22
N LEU A 91 4.43 11.34 7.76
CA LEU A 91 4.27 12.74 8.12
C LEU A 91 4.95 13.09 9.44
N LEU A 92 4.81 12.26 10.48
CA LEU A 92 5.39 12.56 11.80
C LEU A 92 6.90 12.76 11.78
N PRO A 93 7.72 11.91 11.13
CA PRO A 93 9.17 12.14 11.07
C PRO A 93 9.53 13.45 10.35
N ARG A 94 8.78 13.79 9.30
CA ARG A 94 8.99 15.03 8.53
C ARG A 94 8.56 16.26 9.31
N LEU A 95 7.46 16.18 10.06
CA LEU A 95 7.02 17.23 10.97
C LEU A 95 8.03 17.43 12.10
N ASN A 96 8.56 16.36 12.69
CA ASN A 96 9.62 16.47 13.69
C ASN A 96 10.87 17.16 13.12
N THR A 97 11.21 16.88 11.87
CA THR A 97 12.33 17.54 11.16
C THR A 97 12.03 19.03 10.93
N LEU A 98 10.83 19.36 10.45
CA LEU A 98 10.40 20.75 10.20
C LEU A 98 10.26 21.56 11.48
N ILE A 99 9.76 20.96 12.55
CA ILE A 99 9.71 21.57 13.87
C ILE A 99 11.12 21.70 14.42
N SER A 100 12.06 20.81 14.13
CA SER A 100 13.45 20.98 14.60
C SER A 100 14.19 22.13 13.89
N ASP A 101 13.70 22.60 12.74
CA ASP A 101 14.27 23.73 11.99
C ASP A 101 13.75 25.10 12.48
N PRO A 102 14.61 25.98 13.02
CA PRO A 102 14.22 27.31 13.52
C PRO A 102 13.65 28.25 12.44
N GLU A 103 14.09 28.13 11.18
CA GLU A 103 13.60 28.96 10.07
C GLU A 103 12.18 28.55 9.66
N ALA A 104 11.90 27.24 9.64
CA ALA A 104 10.59 26.70 9.31
C ALA A 104 9.53 27.07 10.37
N ARG A 105 9.89 27.06 11.67
CA ARG A 105 9.02 27.54 12.75
C ARG A 105 8.53 28.97 12.53
N LYS A 106 9.43 29.86 12.13
CA LYS A 106 9.11 31.29 11.87
C LYS A 106 8.21 31.46 10.64
N ARG A 107 8.48 30.71 9.56
CA ARG A 107 7.72 30.82 8.29
C ARG A 107 6.29 30.30 8.40
N LEU A 108 6.08 29.26 9.21
CA LEU A 108 4.77 28.67 9.43
C LEU A 108 3.94 29.42 10.50
N ASN A 109 4.44 30.54 11.02
CA ASN A 109 3.85 31.29 12.13
C ASN A 109 3.49 30.37 13.32
N LEU A 110 4.29 29.32 13.52
CA LEU A 110 4.21 28.40 14.66
C LEU A 110 4.87 29.07 15.87
N ASP A 111 4.49 30.33 16.13
CA ASP A 111 4.98 31.07 17.27
C ASP A 111 4.22 30.59 18.50
N PHE A 112 4.63 29.43 19.01
CA PHE A 112 4.23 28.87 20.30
C PHE A 112 4.74 29.72 21.48
N SER A 113 5.07 30.99 21.25
CA SER A 113 5.62 31.91 22.22
C SER A 113 4.67 32.19 23.38
N ASN A 114 3.36 31.96 23.21
CA ASN A 114 2.35 32.04 24.26
C ASN A 114 1.95 30.69 24.91
N THR A 115 2.47 29.56 24.42
CA THR A 115 2.27 28.21 25.01
C THR A 115 3.58 27.59 25.54
N LYS A 116 4.65 28.40 25.64
CA LYS A 116 6.01 28.03 26.08
C LYS A 116 6.12 27.23 27.39
N SER A 117 5.07 27.20 28.21
CA SER A 117 5.04 26.45 29.47
C SER A 117 5.07 24.92 29.26
N ASP A 118 4.39 24.37 28.25
CA ASP A 118 4.14 22.91 28.21
C ASP A 118 4.92 22.13 27.14
N ILE A 119 5.24 22.73 26.00
CA ILE A 119 5.92 22.00 24.91
C ILE A 119 7.37 21.67 25.26
N SER A 120 7.99 22.49 26.12
CA SER A 120 9.36 22.28 26.59
C SER A 120 9.54 21.08 27.52
N ARG A 121 8.45 20.50 28.05
CA ARG A 121 8.49 19.33 28.94
C ARG A 121 8.49 18.02 28.18
N ILE A 122 7.76 17.94 27.06
CA ILE A 122 7.58 16.70 26.29
C ILE A 122 8.91 16.17 25.72
N TRP A 123 9.90 17.05 25.51
CA TRP A 123 11.18 16.72 24.87
C TRP A 123 12.41 16.84 25.79
N ARG A 124 12.21 17.06 27.10
CA ARG A 124 13.33 17.23 28.05
C ARG A 124 13.60 16.01 28.95
N ASP A 125 12.79 14.96 28.86
CA ASP A 125 12.96 13.71 29.62
C ASP A 125 13.46 12.56 28.72
N GLN A 126 14.58 12.79 28.02
CA GLN A 126 15.52 11.74 27.58
C GLN A 126 16.96 12.20 27.81
#